data_AF-B0E1I5-F1
#
_entry.id   AF-B0E1I5-F1
#
_cell.length_a   1.000
_cell.length_b   1.000
_cell.length_c   1.000
_cell.angle_alpha   90.00
_cell.angle_beta   90.00
_cell.angle_gamma   90.00
#
_symmetry.space_group_name_H-M   'P 1'
#
loop_
_entity.id
_entity.type
_entity.pdbx_description
1 polymer ?
#
loop_
_entity_poly.entity_id
_entity_poly.type
_entity_poly.pdbx_seq_one_letter_code
_entity_poly.pdbx_strand_id
1 'polypeptide(L)'
;MSTHSQSPEPSAPLSSQTKHHGSGRHWTDEESALLEKHRQEYRDANDAARAEIFSRVLQDMLDILPNGKSFKKEERSAVKKDIKEWFARYSRKRSQKMPRMGKSWHARHVFQHENKDAIDTEAKRLCAKAIEEGQKRPKGGDPTHFYFRERVVTQMMGKLKKREKDVLQRTAEEYNKKGVDPELKSKLAVKNCTARMHAFSKELYDTMGVWVFILGCYLKPNGNLDVSTYDFNQELGNGKDFIDNHSWTFHEEGISVSSWRAHNEEYYGLEDLALAKGGHRSQGAMTLEKNLYLEPILPNPSKPPLKTSRDIQIWRLNVLRTFVNQHYNLAAGQSKGSAPWTAIGSKLLDFIDLEYIPPAWRSVNGEGNNFYKFLDPSKFPMEMVTEALQFWYERQEQHKVAFRFKSFLEGKMLLEAPP
;
A
#
# COMPACT_ATOMS: atom_id res chain seq x y z
N MET A 1 62.68 -37.38 -34.65
CA MET A 1 62.28 -38.33 -33.58
C MET A 1 62.07 -37.53 -32.31
N SER A 2 60.89 -37.67 -31.72
CA SER A 2 60.52 -37.13 -30.40
C SER A 2 61.52 -37.51 -29.32
N THR A 3 61.69 -36.66 -28.31
CA THR A 3 61.22 -36.94 -26.94
C THR A 3 61.32 -35.72 -26.01
N HIS A 4 60.16 -35.47 -25.38
CA HIS A 4 59.83 -34.93 -24.06
C HIS A 4 60.68 -33.84 -23.36
N SER A 5 60.05 -32.66 -23.29
CA SER A 5 60.13 -31.69 -22.21
C SER A 5 59.76 -32.31 -20.86
N GLN A 6 60.60 -32.10 -19.84
CA GLN A 6 60.21 -32.20 -18.44
C GLN A 6 59.95 -30.79 -17.89
N SER A 7 58.72 -30.56 -17.46
CA SER A 7 58.33 -29.37 -16.69
C SER A 7 58.85 -29.50 -15.25
N PRO A 8 59.37 -28.41 -14.64
CA PRO A 8 59.65 -28.40 -13.21
C PRO A 8 58.36 -28.30 -12.40
N GLU A 9 58.32 -29.07 -11.29
CA GLU A 9 57.23 -29.11 -10.31
C GLU A 9 56.80 -27.70 -9.85
N PRO A 10 55.49 -27.41 -9.78
CA PRO A 10 55.02 -26.19 -9.16
C PRO A 10 55.17 -26.30 -7.64
N SER A 11 56.01 -25.40 -7.12
CA SER A 11 56.23 -25.13 -5.71
C SER A 11 54.92 -24.96 -4.96
N ALA A 12 54.79 -25.66 -3.83
CA ALA A 12 53.70 -25.46 -2.88
C ALA A 12 53.61 -23.96 -2.48
N PRO A 13 52.43 -23.31 -2.54
CA PRO A 13 52.31 -21.98 -2.00
C PRO A 13 52.24 -22.05 -0.48
N LEU A 14 53.21 -21.36 0.12
CA LEU A 14 53.38 -21.17 1.54
C LEU A 14 52.10 -20.68 2.23
N SER A 15 51.86 -21.30 3.39
CA SER A 15 51.38 -20.66 4.62
C SER A 15 51.69 -19.16 4.67
N SER A 16 50.65 -18.32 4.68
CA SER A 16 50.54 -17.12 5.52
C SER A 16 49.31 -16.29 5.14
N GLN A 17 48.33 -16.21 6.03
CA GLN A 17 47.80 -14.94 6.53
C GLN A 17 46.70 -15.17 7.57
N THR A 18 47.15 -15.43 8.79
CA THR A 18 46.46 -14.96 10.00
C THR A 18 46.46 -13.42 9.96
N LYS A 19 45.36 -12.82 9.52
CA LYS A 19 45.03 -11.42 9.81
C LYS A 19 43.71 -11.39 10.58
N HIS A 20 43.82 -11.49 11.90
CA HIS A 20 42.78 -11.00 12.79
C HIS A 20 42.88 -9.47 12.84
N HIS A 21 41.87 -8.75 12.35
CA HIS A 21 41.38 -7.47 12.91
C HIS A 21 40.08 -7.00 12.23
N GLY A 22 39.19 -6.43 13.07
CA GLY A 22 37.90 -5.77 12.84
C GLY A 22 37.35 -5.56 11.42
N SER A 23 36.12 -6.02 11.21
CA SER A 23 35.15 -5.58 10.20
C SER A 23 35.46 -5.84 8.70
N GLY A 24 36.31 -6.83 8.40
CA GLY A 24 36.69 -7.14 7.02
C GLY A 24 37.03 -8.60 6.74
N ARG A 25 36.51 -9.56 7.54
CA ARG A 25 36.71 -10.98 7.25
C ARG A 25 36.08 -11.33 5.90
N HIS A 26 36.90 -11.77 4.96
CA HIS A 26 36.42 -12.39 3.73
C HIS A 26 35.96 -13.80 4.06
N TRP A 27 34.66 -14.02 3.91
CA TRP A 27 34.06 -15.33 4.09
C TRP A 27 34.30 -16.17 2.84
N THR A 28 34.70 -17.43 3.00
CA THR A 28 34.72 -18.38 1.87
C THR A 28 33.28 -18.71 1.44
N ASP A 29 33.12 -19.35 0.29
CA ASP A 29 31.79 -19.75 -0.20
C ASP A 29 31.09 -20.71 0.77
N GLU A 30 31.86 -21.63 1.35
CA GLU A 30 31.36 -22.62 2.32
C GLU A 30 30.96 -21.97 3.65
N GLU A 31 31.77 -21.04 4.16
CA GLU A 31 31.44 -20.29 5.37
C GLU A 31 30.22 -19.37 5.18
N SER A 32 30.11 -18.75 4.00
CA SER A 32 28.97 -17.90 3.64
C SER A 32 27.68 -18.72 3.52
N ALA A 33 27.75 -19.92 2.94
CA ALA A 33 26.62 -20.83 2.83
C ALA A 33 26.11 -21.28 4.21
N LEU A 34 27.02 -21.57 5.15
CA LEU A 34 26.67 -21.90 6.52
C LEU A 34 25.93 -20.75 7.23
N LEU A 35 26.44 -19.52 7.09
CA LEU A 35 25.81 -18.34 7.69
C LEU A 35 24.43 -18.03 7.08
N GLU A 36 24.31 -18.15 5.76
CA GLU A 36 23.04 -17.90 5.05
C GLU A 36 21.98 -18.95 5.39
N LYS A 37 22.37 -20.23 5.53
CA LYS A 37 21.49 -21.32 5.96
C LYS A 37 20.77 -21.02 7.28
N HIS A 38 21.46 -20.40 8.23
CA HIS A 38 20.91 -20.08 9.55
C HIS A 38 20.40 -18.64 9.66
N ARG A 39 20.46 -17.83 8.59
CA ARG A 39 20.12 -16.40 8.62
C ARG A 39 18.67 -16.16 9.00
N GLN A 40 17.73 -16.86 8.37
CA GLN A 40 16.30 -16.65 8.62
C GLN A 40 15.91 -17.15 10.02
N GLU A 41 16.40 -18.32 10.42
CA GLU A 41 16.21 -18.89 11.76
C GLU A 41 16.72 -17.93 12.86
N TYR A 42 17.93 -17.39 12.68
CA TYR A 42 18.53 -16.43 13.62
C TYR A 42 17.77 -15.10 13.68
N ARG A 43 17.25 -14.63 12.53
CA ARG A 43 16.46 -13.41 12.43
C ARG A 43 15.19 -13.51 13.29
N ASP A 44 14.50 -14.64 13.23
CA ASP A 44 13.18 -14.83 13.84
C ASP A 44 13.23 -15.32 15.29
N ALA A 45 14.34 -15.91 15.71
CA ALA A 45 14.59 -16.36 17.07
C ALA A 45 14.60 -15.22 18.11
N ASN A 46 14.17 -15.55 19.33
CA ASN A 46 14.35 -14.75 20.54
C ASN A 46 15.80 -14.85 21.05
N ASP A 47 16.15 -14.09 22.11
CA ASP A 47 17.54 -14.00 22.56
C ASP A 47 18.12 -15.33 23.08
N ALA A 48 17.30 -16.18 23.71
CA ALA A 48 17.71 -17.51 24.16
C ALA A 48 17.98 -18.45 22.97
N ALA A 49 17.04 -18.55 22.03
CA ALA A 49 17.19 -19.36 20.82
C ALA A 49 18.33 -18.86 19.92
N ARG A 50 18.59 -17.55 19.88
CA ARG A 50 19.76 -16.99 19.18
C ARG A 50 21.07 -17.47 19.78
N ALA A 51 21.15 -17.65 21.10
CA ALA A 51 22.36 -18.16 21.74
C ALA A 51 22.63 -19.62 21.34
N GLU A 52 21.57 -20.44 21.22
CA GLU A 52 21.67 -21.83 20.77
C GLU A 52 22.09 -21.92 19.29
N ILE A 53 21.40 -21.20 18.41
CA ILE A 53 21.72 -21.13 16.97
C ILE A 53 23.16 -20.66 16.79
N PHE A 54 23.56 -19.62 17.53
CA PHE A 54 24.91 -19.10 17.49
C PHE A 54 25.95 -20.14 17.92
N SER A 55 25.65 -20.93 18.96
CA SER A 55 26.56 -21.97 19.46
C SER A 55 26.75 -23.07 18.42
N ARG A 56 25.67 -23.49 17.75
CA ARG A 56 25.72 -24.45 16.64
C ARG A 56 26.54 -23.93 15.46
N VAL A 57 26.25 -22.71 15.00
CA VAL A 57 26.97 -22.08 13.89
C VAL A 57 28.46 -21.89 14.22
N LEU A 58 28.80 -21.54 15.46
CA LEU A 58 30.20 -21.43 15.87
C LEU A 58 30.90 -22.80 15.81
N GLN A 59 30.24 -23.88 16.25
CA GLN A 59 30.82 -25.22 16.20
C GLN A 59 31.07 -25.65 14.75
N ASP A 60 30.05 -25.52 13.89
CA ASP A 60 30.14 -25.87 12.47
C ASP A 60 31.23 -25.02 11.76
N MET A 61 31.35 -23.73 12.11
CA MET A 61 32.38 -22.86 11.57
C MET A 61 33.79 -23.29 11.98
N LEU A 62 33.98 -23.74 13.23
CA LEU A 62 35.27 -24.26 13.70
C LEU A 62 35.65 -25.60 13.06
N ASP A 63 34.67 -26.35 12.56
CA ASP A 63 34.90 -27.61 11.85
C ASP A 63 35.32 -27.38 10.39
N ILE A 64 34.85 -26.30 9.75
CA ILE A 64 35.23 -25.91 8.37
C ILE A 64 36.57 -25.17 8.34
N LEU A 65 36.89 -24.42 9.39
CA LEU A 65 38.11 -23.61 9.43
C LEU A 65 39.38 -24.47 9.47
N PRO A 66 40.43 -24.11 8.69
CA PRO A 66 41.73 -24.77 8.80
C PRO A 66 42.27 -24.64 10.23
N ASN A 67 42.51 -25.77 10.88
CA ASN A 67 42.91 -25.85 12.29
C ASN A 67 41.91 -25.28 13.31
N GLY A 68 40.63 -25.08 12.94
CA GLY A 68 39.64 -24.46 13.83
C GLY A 68 39.44 -25.18 15.17
N LYS A 69 39.56 -26.51 15.18
CA LYS A 69 39.55 -27.32 16.41
C LYS A 69 40.72 -27.00 17.36
N SER A 70 41.86 -26.62 16.80
CA SER A 70 43.10 -26.29 17.52
C SER A 70 43.23 -24.80 17.87
N PHE A 71 42.22 -23.99 17.54
CA PHE A 71 42.24 -22.55 17.85
C PHE A 71 42.32 -22.30 19.34
N LYS A 72 43.21 -21.38 19.71
CA LYS A 72 43.33 -20.83 21.05
C LYS A 72 42.11 -19.96 21.38
N LYS A 73 41.96 -19.61 22.66
CA LYS A 73 40.80 -18.87 23.17
C LYS A 73 40.58 -17.55 22.43
N GLU A 74 41.67 -16.87 22.09
CA GLU A 74 41.68 -15.57 21.42
C GLU A 74 41.15 -15.68 19.99
N GLU A 75 41.60 -16.71 19.25
CA GLU A 75 41.19 -16.99 17.87
C GLU A 75 39.71 -17.39 17.82
N ARG A 76 39.26 -18.26 18.74
CA ARG A 76 37.84 -18.61 18.89
C ARG A 76 36.99 -17.39 19.22
N SER A 77 37.49 -16.50 20.08
CA SER A 77 36.79 -15.25 20.43
C SER A 77 36.67 -14.29 19.25
N ALA A 78 37.68 -14.27 18.37
CA ALA A 78 37.63 -13.47 17.16
C ALA A 78 36.63 -14.02 16.14
N VAL A 79 36.63 -15.34 15.89
CA VAL A 79 35.59 -16.00 15.06
C VAL A 79 34.19 -15.73 15.61
N LYS A 80 34.04 -15.84 16.94
CA LYS A 80 32.79 -15.52 17.64
C LYS A 80 32.32 -14.10 17.33
N LYS A 81 33.23 -13.13 17.35
CA LYS A 81 32.94 -11.73 17.06
C LYS A 81 32.52 -11.55 15.59
N ASP A 82 33.23 -12.17 14.66
CA ASP A 82 32.96 -12.04 13.23
C ASP A 82 31.59 -12.62 12.85
N ILE A 83 31.21 -13.79 13.40
CA ILE A 83 29.87 -14.38 13.21
C ILE A 83 28.79 -13.46 13.78
N LYS A 84 29.01 -12.89 14.98
CA LYS A 84 28.07 -11.93 15.58
C LYS A 84 27.88 -10.70 14.71
N GLU A 85 28.97 -10.13 14.20
CA GLU A 85 28.93 -8.96 13.32
C GLU A 85 28.20 -9.26 12.01
N TRP A 86 28.40 -10.46 11.44
CA TRP A 86 27.69 -10.89 10.24
C TRP A 86 26.19 -10.99 10.47
N PHE A 87 25.74 -11.75 11.48
CA PHE A 87 24.30 -11.84 11.79
C PHE A 87 23.72 -10.47 12.14
N ALA A 88 24.46 -9.66 12.92
CA ALA A 88 24.05 -8.30 13.23
C ALA A 88 23.98 -7.40 12.00
N ARG A 89 24.61 -7.71 10.87
CA ARG A 89 24.56 -6.91 9.64
C ARG A 89 23.48 -7.41 8.68
N TYR A 90 23.36 -8.73 8.50
CA TYR A 90 22.53 -9.35 7.46
C TYR A 90 21.21 -9.94 7.98
N SER A 91 21.06 -10.08 9.31
CA SER A 91 19.84 -10.56 9.96
C SER A 91 19.10 -9.49 10.74
N ARG A 92 19.46 -8.20 10.57
CA ARG A 92 18.69 -7.11 11.17
C ARG A 92 17.25 -7.18 10.68
N LYS A 93 16.32 -7.39 11.61
CA LYS A 93 14.96 -6.87 11.43
C LYS A 93 15.13 -5.36 11.27
N ARG A 94 14.65 -4.80 10.17
CA ARG A 94 14.57 -3.35 10.00
C ARG A 94 13.82 -2.87 11.23
N SER A 95 14.47 -2.09 12.10
CA SER A 95 13.75 -1.60 13.28
C SER A 95 12.54 -0.88 12.75
N GLN A 96 11.34 -1.37 13.05
CA GLN A 96 10.14 -0.57 13.02
C GLN A 96 10.27 0.43 14.18
N LYS A 97 11.30 1.28 14.12
CA LYS A 97 11.36 2.44 14.99
C LYS A 97 10.15 3.25 14.61
N MET A 98 9.29 3.44 15.60
CA MET A 98 8.02 4.12 15.46
C MET A 98 8.21 5.38 14.63
N PRO A 99 7.37 5.63 13.62
CA PRO A 99 7.15 6.99 13.17
C PRO A 99 6.70 7.76 14.42
N ARG A 100 7.45 8.77 14.89
CA ARG A 100 6.95 9.68 15.92
C ARG A 100 5.55 10.15 15.47
N MET A 101 4.52 9.80 16.24
CA MET A 101 3.16 10.23 16.00
C MET A 101 3.12 11.75 16.21
N GLY A 102 2.95 12.48 15.10
CA GLY A 102 3.16 13.92 15.05
C GLY A 102 4.65 14.28 14.84
N LYS A 103 4.99 14.76 13.65
CA LYS A 103 6.23 15.53 13.47
C LYS A 103 5.91 16.96 13.88
N SER A 104 6.61 17.48 14.89
CA SER A 104 6.63 18.92 15.11
C SER A 104 7.25 19.60 13.88
N TRP A 105 6.57 20.64 13.41
CA TRP A 105 7.07 21.53 12.36
C TRP A 105 8.15 22.44 12.95
N HIS A 106 9.21 22.64 12.17
CA HIS A 106 10.23 23.65 12.43
C HIS A 106 10.54 24.36 11.12
N ALA A 107 11.18 25.54 11.18
CA ALA A 107 11.46 26.36 9.99
C ALA A 107 12.06 25.57 8.81
N ARG A 108 12.97 24.64 9.07
CA ARG A 108 13.56 23.76 8.03
C ARG A 108 12.55 22.83 7.36
N HIS A 109 11.55 22.29 8.06
CA HIS A 109 10.52 21.45 7.46
C HIS A 109 9.55 22.27 6.61
N VAL A 110 9.17 23.48 7.07
CA VAL A 110 8.36 24.43 6.30
C VAL A 110 9.10 24.77 5.00
N PHE A 111 10.38 25.15 5.10
CA PHE A 111 11.21 25.47 3.95
C PHE A 111 11.31 24.31 2.95
N GLN A 112 11.61 23.10 3.44
CA GLN A 112 11.69 21.89 2.62
C GLN A 112 10.38 21.56 1.90
N HIS A 113 9.25 21.92 2.50
CA HIS A 113 7.94 21.71 1.92
C HIS A 113 7.65 22.74 0.83
N GLU A 114 7.77 24.03 1.15
CA GLU A 114 7.48 25.13 0.22
C GLU A 114 8.41 25.15 -1.00
N ASN A 115 9.65 24.69 -0.83
CA ASN A 115 10.67 24.72 -1.88
C ASN A 115 10.96 23.33 -2.46
N LYS A 116 10.05 22.37 -2.28
CA LYS A 116 10.28 20.96 -2.62
C LYS A 116 10.79 20.77 -4.05
N ASP A 117 10.14 21.38 -5.04
CA ASP A 117 10.47 21.17 -6.45
C ASP A 117 11.83 21.79 -6.82
N ALA A 118 12.14 22.98 -6.28
CA ALA A 118 13.45 23.60 -6.45
C ALA A 118 14.57 22.78 -5.80
N ILE A 119 14.33 22.28 -4.58
CA ILE A 119 15.26 21.41 -3.86
C ILE A 119 15.50 20.10 -4.64
N ASP A 120 14.43 19.44 -5.09
CA ASP A 120 14.53 18.16 -5.78
C ASP A 120 15.17 18.33 -7.16
N THR A 121 14.91 19.45 -7.86
CA THR A 121 15.55 19.77 -9.15
C THR A 121 17.05 19.97 -8.99
N GLU A 122 17.47 20.81 -8.03
CA GLU A 122 18.88 21.08 -7.80
C GLU A 122 19.62 19.85 -7.25
N ALA A 123 18.98 19.07 -6.39
CA ALA A 123 19.56 17.82 -5.89
C ALA A 123 19.74 16.78 -7.00
N LYS A 124 18.83 16.71 -7.99
CA LYS A 124 18.98 15.83 -9.16
C LYS A 124 20.14 16.30 -10.03
N ARG A 125 20.26 17.61 -10.28
CA ARG A 125 21.36 18.21 -11.04
C ARG A 125 22.72 17.91 -10.42
N LEU A 126 22.87 18.13 -9.10
CA LEU A 126 24.10 17.82 -8.38
C LEU A 126 24.41 16.31 -8.37
N CYS A 127 23.38 15.47 -8.29
CA CYS A 127 23.56 14.02 -8.37
C CYS A 127 24.08 13.59 -9.74
N ALA A 128 23.51 14.10 -10.83
CA ALA A 128 23.96 13.79 -12.19
C ALA A 128 25.42 14.23 -12.41
N LYS A 129 25.76 15.46 -12.00
CA LYS A 129 27.14 15.97 -12.10
C LYS A 129 28.14 15.13 -11.31
N ALA A 130 27.78 14.69 -10.10
CA ALA A 130 28.67 13.86 -9.29
C ALA A 130 28.88 12.46 -9.88
N ILE A 131 27.88 11.92 -10.58
CA ILE A 131 27.99 10.65 -11.32
C ILE A 131 28.94 10.84 -12.53
N GLU A 132 28.77 11.91 -13.31
CA GLU A 132 29.63 12.24 -14.44
C GLU A 132 31.10 12.45 -14.02
N GLU A 133 31.33 13.10 -12.87
CA GLU A 133 32.65 13.31 -12.28
C GLU A 133 33.26 12.05 -11.62
N GLY A 134 32.57 10.90 -11.68
CA GLY A 134 33.05 9.64 -11.12
C GLY A 134 33.08 9.59 -9.59
N GLN A 135 32.38 10.50 -8.90
CA GLN A 135 32.35 10.52 -7.44
C GLN A 135 31.64 9.29 -6.91
N LYS A 136 32.16 8.71 -5.83
CA LYS A 136 31.53 7.59 -5.11
C LYS A 136 31.10 8.03 -3.72
N ARG A 137 30.07 7.38 -3.18
CA ARG A 137 29.69 7.62 -1.77
C ARG A 137 30.77 7.07 -0.82
N PRO A 138 30.87 7.62 0.41
CA PRO A 138 31.80 7.11 1.43
C PRO A 138 31.63 5.62 1.79
N LYS A 139 30.49 5.02 1.45
CA LYS A 139 30.18 3.59 1.70
C LYS A 139 30.18 2.75 0.41
N GLY A 140 30.74 3.27 -0.68
CA GLY A 140 30.68 2.66 -2.01
C GLY A 140 29.36 2.92 -2.73
N GLY A 141 29.38 2.71 -4.05
CA GLY A 141 28.24 2.93 -4.95
C GLY A 141 28.07 4.37 -5.44
N ASP A 142 27.21 4.53 -6.44
CA ASP A 142 26.99 5.82 -7.11
C ASP A 142 26.19 6.78 -6.21
N PRO A 143 26.42 8.10 -6.27
CA PRO A 143 25.66 9.08 -5.51
C PRO A 143 24.14 8.99 -5.75
N THR A 144 23.31 9.27 -4.73
CA THR A 144 21.85 9.38 -4.91
C THR A 144 21.37 10.81 -4.75
N HIS A 145 20.27 11.13 -5.42
CA HIS A 145 19.48 12.33 -5.18
C HIS A 145 19.25 12.63 -3.68
N PHE A 146 18.91 11.60 -2.89
CA PHE A 146 18.66 11.76 -1.45
C PHE A 146 19.89 12.26 -0.67
N TYR A 147 21.10 11.86 -1.08
CA TYR A 147 22.34 12.32 -0.45
C TYR A 147 22.57 13.83 -0.67
N PHE A 148 22.23 14.34 -1.86
CA PHE A 148 22.40 15.77 -2.17
C PHE A 148 21.28 16.64 -1.61
N ARG A 149 20.08 16.08 -1.43
CA ARG A 149 18.90 16.82 -0.97
C ARG A 149 19.14 17.62 0.32
N GLU A 150 19.73 17.01 1.34
CA GLU A 150 20.01 17.72 2.61
C GLU A 150 21.10 18.80 2.47
N ARG A 151 22.06 18.62 1.56
CA ARG A 151 23.07 19.63 1.25
C ARG A 151 22.43 20.85 0.57
N VAL A 152 21.56 20.61 -0.41
CA VAL A 152 20.81 21.65 -1.12
C VAL A 152 19.96 22.45 -0.15
N VAL A 153 19.21 21.78 0.72
CA VAL A 153 18.40 22.44 1.76
C VAL A 153 19.26 23.34 2.64
N THR A 154 20.39 22.83 3.13
CA THR A 154 21.29 23.60 4.00
C THR A 154 21.86 24.83 3.27
N GLN A 155 22.25 24.68 2.00
CA GLN A 155 22.75 25.79 1.19
C GLN A 155 21.69 26.84 0.91
N MET A 156 20.49 26.42 0.49
CA MET A 156 19.40 27.33 0.18
C MET A 156 18.92 28.07 1.43
N MET A 157 18.74 27.37 2.56
CA MET A 157 18.40 28.02 3.83
C MET A 157 19.51 28.95 4.34
N GLY A 158 20.78 28.62 4.06
CA GLY A 158 21.92 29.48 4.40
C GLY A 158 21.84 30.86 3.74
N LYS A 159 21.29 30.93 2.53
CA LYS A 159 21.11 32.18 1.75
C LYS A 159 19.93 33.03 2.19
N LEU A 160 19.02 32.50 3.01
CA LEU A 160 17.87 33.24 3.49
C LEU A 160 18.27 34.35 4.47
N LYS A 161 17.68 35.53 4.28
CA LYS A 161 17.78 36.67 5.20
C LYS A 161 17.11 36.32 6.53
N LYS A 162 17.49 37.05 7.59
CA LYS A 162 16.90 36.89 8.92
C LYS A 162 15.37 36.96 8.88
N ARG A 163 14.81 37.96 8.19
CA ARG A 163 13.36 38.14 8.02
C ARG A 163 12.66 36.92 7.40
N GLU A 164 13.28 36.28 6.42
CA GLU A 164 12.72 35.09 5.74
C GLU A 164 12.76 33.87 6.67
N LYS A 165 13.85 33.70 7.44
CA LYS A 165 13.94 32.67 8.48
C LYS A 165 12.90 32.86 9.57
N ASP A 166 12.64 34.10 9.98
CA ASP A 166 11.63 34.45 10.99
C ASP A 166 10.20 34.19 10.49
N VAL A 167 9.93 34.35 9.18
CA VAL A 167 8.65 33.96 8.58
C VAL A 167 8.47 32.45 8.65
N LEU A 168 9.45 31.67 8.21
CA LEU A 168 9.39 30.20 8.24
C LEU A 168 9.20 29.65 9.66
N GLN A 169 9.83 30.29 10.65
CA GLN A 169 9.69 29.93 12.05
C GLN A 169 8.26 30.20 12.57
N ARG A 170 7.69 31.38 12.26
CA ARG A 170 6.30 31.69 12.60
C ARG A 170 5.30 30.76 11.93
N THR A 171 5.52 30.41 10.65
CA THR A 171 4.69 29.42 9.95
C THR A 171 4.75 28.04 10.64
N ALA A 172 5.95 27.61 11.08
CA ALA A 172 6.11 26.36 11.79
C ALA A 172 5.37 26.34 13.13
N GLU A 173 5.43 27.45 13.88
CA GLU A 173 4.69 27.62 15.13
C GLU A 173 3.18 27.60 14.90
N GLU A 174 2.71 28.27 13.85
CA GLU A 174 1.30 28.24 13.47
C GLU A 174 0.85 26.82 13.08
N TYR A 175 1.64 26.09 12.29
CA TYR A 175 1.37 24.70 11.93
C TYR A 175 1.34 23.76 13.14
N ASN A 176 2.20 23.98 14.13
CA ASN A 176 2.17 23.22 15.37
C ASN A 176 0.93 23.55 16.22
N LYS A 177 0.44 24.79 16.17
CA LYS A 177 -0.71 25.25 16.98
C LYS A 177 -2.06 24.90 16.36
N LYS A 178 -2.23 25.12 15.05
CA LYS A 178 -3.50 25.02 14.33
C LYS A 178 -3.56 23.84 13.35
N GLY A 179 -2.44 23.14 13.16
CA GLY A 179 -2.25 22.21 12.06
C GLY A 179 -1.86 22.93 10.77
N VAL A 180 -1.40 22.16 9.79
CA VAL A 180 -1.02 22.68 8.47
C VAL A 180 -2.24 23.10 7.64
N ASP A 181 -2.00 23.78 6.53
CA ASP A 181 -3.04 24.19 5.59
C ASP A 181 -3.83 22.99 5.01
N PRO A 182 -5.09 23.18 4.56
CA PRO A 182 -5.94 22.09 4.05
C PRO A 182 -5.32 21.29 2.89
N GLU A 183 -4.64 21.96 1.95
CA GLU A 183 -4.01 21.31 0.80
C GLU A 183 -2.91 20.35 1.25
N LEU A 184 -2.08 20.78 2.21
CA LEU A 184 -1.05 19.96 2.79
C LEU A 184 -1.61 18.85 3.69
N LYS A 185 -2.64 19.11 4.49
CA LYS A 185 -3.35 18.08 5.28
C LYS A 185 -3.79 16.94 4.37
N SER A 186 -4.40 17.28 3.25
CA SER A 186 -4.90 16.33 2.27
C SER A 186 -3.80 15.48 1.63
N LYS A 187 -2.71 16.11 1.16
CA LYS A 187 -1.55 15.39 0.60
C LYS A 187 -0.89 14.46 1.63
N LEU A 188 -0.77 14.91 2.87
CA LEU A 188 -0.20 14.11 3.95
C LEU A 188 -1.09 12.93 4.35
N ALA A 189 -2.41 13.12 4.33
CA ALA A 189 -3.37 12.06 4.61
C ALA A 189 -3.28 10.94 3.58
N VAL A 190 -3.38 11.25 2.28
CA VAL A 190 -3.23 10.25 1.19
C VAL A 190 -1.91 9.50 1.31
N LYS A 191 -0.81 10.20 1.63
CA LYS A 191 0.51 9.61 1.66
C LYS A 191 0.76 8.73 2.89
N ASN A 192 0.27 9.13 4.06
CA ASN A 192 0.74 8.58 5.33
C ASN A 192 -0.36 7.95 6.20
N CYS A 193 -1.65 8.16 5.92
CA CYS A 193 -2.74 7.76 6.82
C CYS A 193 -2.69 6.26 7.12
N THR A 194 -2.73 5.40 6.09
CA THR A 194 -2.70 3.94 6.26
C THR A 194 -1.50 3.47 7.07
N ALA A 195 -0.29 3.93 6.73
CA ALA A 195 0.92 3.52 7.43
C ALA A 195 0.94 3.97 8.90
N ARG A 196 0.33 5.12 9.21
CA ARG A 196 0.20 5.59 10.60
C ARG A 196 -0.86 4.83 11.36
N MET A 197 -2.01 4.55 10.75
CA MET A 197 -3.07 3.75 11.37
C MET A 197 -2.58 2.34 11.69
N HIS A 198 -1.84 1.71 10.77
CA HIS A 198 -1.20 0.42 11.04
C HIS A 198 -0.21 0.49 12.21
N ALA A 199 0.68 1.48 12.22
CA ALA A 199 1.65 1.65 13.30
C ALA A 199 0.96 1.87 14.67
N PHE A 200 -0.11 2.65 14.69
CA PHE A 200 -0.93 2.89 15.88
C PHE A 200 -1.62 1.60 16.38
N SER A 201 -2.32 0.86 15.51
CA SER A 201 -2.97 -0.40 15.89
C SER A 201 -1.96 -1.42 16.42
N LYS A 202 -0.80 -1.54 15.76
CA LYS A 202 0.26 -2.43 16.21
C LYS A 202 0.82 -2.05 17.59
N GLU A 203 1.01 -0.75 17.85
CA GLU A 203 1.51 -0.28 19.16
C GLU A 203 0.55 -0.65 20.29
N LEU A 204 -0.75 -0.36 20.11
CA LEU A 204 -1.77 -0.68 21.11
C LEU A 204 -1.84 -2.18 21.39
N TYR A 205 -1.67 -3.02 20.36
CA TYR A 205 -1.61 -4.46 20.54
C TYR A 205 -0.32 -4.91 21.25
N ASP A 206 0.86 -4.54 20.75
CA ASP A 206 2.14 -4.98 21.32
C ASP A 206 2.30 -4.56 22.80
N THR A 207 1.79 -3.37 23.16
CA THR A 207 1.99 -2.79 24.50
C THR A 207 0.90 -3.18 25.49
N MET A 208 -0.35 -3.31 25.04
CA MET A 208 -1.52 -3.47 25.92
C MET A 208 -2.44 -4.64 25.53
N GLY A 209 -2.15 -5.36 24.44
CA GLY A 209 -3.01 -6.42 23.92
C GLY A 209 -4.32 -5.91 23.33
N VAL A 210 -4.39 -4.63 22.95
CA VAL A 210 -5.62 -3.98 22.46
C VAL A 210 -5.77 -4.18 20.95
N TRP A 211 -6.91 -4.72 20.55
CA TRP A 211 -7.34 -4.80 19.15
C TRP A 211 -8.09 -3.53 18.74
N VAL A 212 -7.88 -3.07 17.52
CA VAL A 212 -8.43 -1.79 17.07
C VAL A 212 -9.04 -1.92 15.69
N PHE A 213 -10.19 -1.29 15.50
CA PHE A 213 -10.84 -1.08 14.22
C PHE A 213 -11.07 0.42 14.03
N ILE A 214 -10.67 0.98 12.89
CA ILE A 214 -10.64 2.44 12.69
C ILE A 214 -11.49 2.83 11.48
N LEU A 215 -12.41 3.77 11.67
CA LEU A 215 -13.07 4.51 10.58
C LEU A 215 -12.34 5.83 10.34
N GLY A 216 -11.69 5.96 9.19
CA GLY A 216 -11.02 7.20 8.79
C GLY A 216 -11.84 7.97 7.76
N CYS A 217 -11.87 9.29 7.90
CA CYS A 217 -12.34 10.20 6.86
C CYS A 217 -11.33 11.33 6.69
N TYR A 218 -10.96 11.63 5.45
CA TYR A 218 -10.13 12.79 5.13
C TYR A 218 -10.39 13.32 3.72
N LEU A 219 -10.16 14.61 3.54
CA LEU A 219 -10.25 15.27 2.24
C LEU A 219 -9.08 14.87 1.35
N LYS A 220 -9.34 14.46 0.10
CA LYS A 220 -8.31 14.22 -0.93
C LYS A 220 -7.97 15.51 -1.69
N PRO A 221 -6.79 15.57 -2.35
CA PRO A 221 -6.38 16.81 -3.02
C PRO A 221 -7.29 17.22 -4.18
N ASN A 222 -8.13 16.29 -4.67
CA ASN A 222 -9.13 16.53 -5.70
C ASN A 222 -10.49 16.98 -5.15
N GLY A 223 -10.55 17.33 -3.85
CA GLY A 223 -11.79 17.72 -3.18
C GLY A 223 -12.67 16.54 -2.74
N ASN A 224 -12.43 15.30 -3.14
CA ASN A 224 -13.33 14.21 -2.70
C ASN A 224 -12.97 13.72 -1.30
N LEU A 225 -13.97 13.35 -0.49
CA LEU A 225 -13.72 12.65 0.77
C LEU A 225 -13.30 11.20 0.52
N ASP A 226 -12.14 10.84 1.06
CA ASP A 226 -11.80 9.45 1.33
C ASP A 226 -12.52 9.02 2.61
N VAL A 227 -13.17 7.86 2.56
CA VAL A 227 -13.74 7.22 3.73
C VAL A 227 -13.33 5.76 3.66
N SER A 228 -12.55 5.34 4.65
CA SER A 228 -11.87 4.05 4.65
C SER A 228 -11.99 3.41 6.03
N THR A 229 -12.17 2.09 6.02
CA THR A 229 -12.01 1.24 7.21
C THR A 229 -10.57 0.76 7.25
N TYR A 230 -9.94 0.83 8.42
CA TYR A 230 -8.64 0.24 8.66
C TYR A 230 -8.78 -0.83 9.73
N ASP A 231 -8.55 -2.06 9.29
CA ASP A 231 -8.45 -3.25 10.10
C ASP A 231 -7.09 -3.88 9.79
N PHE A 232 -6.30 -4.09 10.83
CA PHE A 232 -4.98 -4.71 10.72
C PHE A 232 -4.88 -5.90 11.67
N ASN A 233 -6.01 -6.36 12.23
CA ASN A 233 -5.99 -7.35 13.29
C ASN A 233 -5.49 -8.70 12.78
N GLN A 234 -5.67 -9.04 11.50
CA GLN A 234 -5.08 -10.23 10.88
C GLN A 234 -3.55 -10.21 10.85
N GLU A 235 -2.93 -9.03 10.83
CA GLU A 235 -1.47 -8.86 10.85
C GLU A 235 -0.88 -8.92 12.27
N LEU A 236 -1.73 -8.97 13.30
CA LEU A 236 -1.36 -8.87 14.71
C LEU A 236 -1.70 -10.17 15.45
N GLY A 237 -0.69 -10.84 16.03
CA GLY A 237 -0.90 -12.05 16.82
C GLY A 237 -1.65 -13.17 16.07
N ASN A 238 -2.74 -13.66 16.66
CA ASN A 238 -3.69 -14.60 16.05
C ASN A 238 -5.04 -13.93 15.70
N GLY A 239 -5.03 -12.60 15.58
CA GLY A 239 -6.22 -11.82 15.29
C GLY A 239 -6.80 -12.16 13.93
N LYS A 240 -8.08 -11.84 13.75
CA LYS A 240 -8.78 -11.91 12.48
C LYS A 240 -9.39 -10.57 12.20
N ASP A 241 -9.46 -10.19 10.93
CA ASP A 241 -10.15 -8.97 10.55
C ASP A 241 -11.63 -9.08 10.92
N PHE A 242 -12.11 -8.00 11.54
CA PHE A 242 -13.47 -7.85 12.00
C PHE A 242 -14.44 -7.83 10.82
N ILE A 243 -14.11 -7.09 9.75
CA ILE A 243 -14.95 -7.00 8.54
C ILE A 243 -15.11 -8.36 7.86
N ASP A 244 -14.04 -9.14 7.77
CA ASP A 244 -14.09 -10.43 7.07
C ASP A 244 -15.04 -11.43 7.73
N ASN A 245 -15.25 -11.30 9.05
CA ASN A 245 -16.12 -12.21 9.81
C ASN A 245 -17.48 -11.60 10.18
N HIS A 246 -17.63 -10.27 10.17
CA HIS A 246 -18.82 -9.57 10.69
C HIS A 246 -19.33 -8.46 9.76
N SER A 247 -18.97 -8.46 8.47
CA SER A 247 -19.42 -7.44 7.52
C SER A 247 -20.94 -7.25 7.44
N TRP A 248 -21.72 -8.31 7.68
CA TRP A 248 -23.19 -8.24 7.75
C TRP A 248 -23.67 -7.49 9.00
N THR A 249 -23.22 -7.89 10.19
CA THR A 249 -23.59 -7.28 11.48
C THR A 249 -23.06 -5.85 11.63
N PHE A 250 -21.87 -5.54 11.11
CA PHE A 250 -21.34 -4.17 11.10
C PHE A 250 -22.24 -3.16 10.38
N HIS A 251 -23.02 -3.62 9.39
CA HIS A 251 -23.95 -2.78 8.65
C HIS A 251 -25.32 -2.62 9.35
N GLU A 252 -25.76 -3.61 10.14
CA GLU A 252 -27.04 -3.58 10.86
C GLU A 252 -26.91 -2.99 12.28
N GLU A 253 -25.76 -3.16 12.94
CA GLU A 253 -25.57 -2.87 14.36
C GLU A 253 -24.69 -1.62 14.65
N GLY A 254 -24.19 -0.91 13.62
CA GLY A 254 -23.16 0.13 13.83
C GLY A 254 -23.04 1.27 12.81
N ILE A 255 -21.90 1.96 12.87
CA ILE A 255 -21.54 3.08 11.96
C ILE A 255 -21.06 2.51 10.62
N SER A 256 -21.93 2.51 9.62
CA SER A 256 -21.54 2.14 8.25
C SER A 256 -20.62 3.19 7.63
N VAL A 257 -19.77 2.78 6.68
CA VAL A 257 -18.93 3.69 5.86
C VAL A 257 -19.77 4.80 5.21
N SER A 258 -20.99 4.48 4.78
CA SER A 258 -21.92 5.44 4.18
C SER A 258 -22.45 6.45 5.20
N SER A 259 -22.83 6.00 6.40
CA SER A 259 -23.26 6.89 7.48
C SER A 259 -22.11 7.77 7.98
N TRP A 260 -20.90 7.23 8.04
CA TRP A 260 -19.69 7.97 8.39
C TRP A 260 -19.34 9.01 7.32
N ARG A 261 -19.48 8.67 6.04
CA ARG A 261 -19.34 9.62 4.93
C ARG A 261 -20.34 10.77 5.06
N ALA A 262 -21.64 10.45 5.14
CA ALA A 262 -22.70 11.45 5.21
C ALA A 262 -22.53 12.39 6.41
N HIS A 263 -22.13 11.84 7.57
CA HIS A 263 -21.80 12.65 8.73
C HIS A 263 -20.65 13.61 8.46
N ASN A 264 -19.57 13.16 7.83
CA ASN A 264 -18.38 14.00 7.58
C ASN A 264 -18.56 15.01 6.45
N GLU A 265 -19.45 14.75 5.47
CA GLU A 265 -19.74 15.69 4.37
C GLU A 265 -20.21 17.07 4.86
N GLU A 266 -20.89 17.13 6.02
CA GLU A 266 -21.32 18.37 6.66
C GLU A 266 -20.16 19.22 7.20
N TYR A 267 -19.08 18.57 7.66
CA TYR A 267 -17.95 19.25 8.32
C TYR A 267 -16.81 19.61 7.37
N TYR A 268 -16.71 18.95 6.22
CA TYR A 268 -15.73 19.23 5.17
C TYR A 268 -16.29 20.10 4.03
N GLY A 269 -17.31 20.92 4.32
CA GLY A 269 -18.21 21.58 3.37
C GLY A 269 -17.59 22.32 2.15
N LEU A 270 -18.48 22.78 1.27
CA LEU A 270 -18.24 23.37 -0.08
C LEU A 270 -17.04 24.34 -0.22
N GLU A 271 -16.62 25.05 0.83
CA GLU A 271 -15.47 25.97 0.79
C GLU A 271 -14.11 25.26 0.82
N ASP A 272 -13.94 24.21 1.63
CA ASP A 272 -12.71 23.40 1.65
C ASP A 272 -12.56 22.58 0.36
N LEU A 273 -13.69 22.18 -0.24
CA LEU A 273 -13.78 21.55 -1.56
C LEU A 273 -13.35 22.50 -2.69
N ALA A 274 -13.65 23.80 -2.56
CA ALA A 274 -13.36 24.82 -3.58
C ALA A 274 -11.93 25.36 -3.51
N LEU A 275 -11.29 25.37 -2.32
CA LEU A 275 -9.93 25.87 -2.10
C LEU A 275 -8.82 24.90 -2.51
N ALA A 276 -9.14 23.62 -2.76
CA ALA A 276 -8.20 22.65 -3.29
C ALA A 276 -7.74 23.05 -4.70
N LYS A 277 -6.60 23.76 -4.78
CA LYS A 277 -5.95 24.14 -6.04
C LYS A 277 -5.52 22.89 -6.80
N GLY A 278 -6.39 22.49 -7.70
CA GLY A 278 -6.22 21.24 -8.44
C GLY A 278 -7.56 20.71 -8.89
N GLY A 279 -8.44 21.60 -9.37
CA GLY A 279 -9.58 21.25 -10.21
C GLY A 279 -9.12 20.68 -11.55
N HIS A 280 -8.28 19.64 -11.52
CA HIS A 280 -8.24 18.71 -12.62
C HIS A 280 -9.54 17.94 -12.55
N ARG A 281 -10.36 18.16 -13.59
CA ARG A 281 -11.52 17.36 -13.98
C ARG A 281 -11.39 15.98 -13.35
N SER A 282 -12.39 15.62 -12.53
CA SER A 282 -12.67 14.23 -12.15
C SER A 282 -12.22 13.37 -13.32
N GLN A 283 -11.29 12.45 -13.10
CA GLN A 283 -11.00 11.39 -14.06
C GLN A 283 -12.39 10.89 -14.47
N GLY A 284 -12.80 11.23 -15.70
CA GLY A 284 -14.22 11.37 -16.04
C GLY A 284 -14.96 10.13 -15.58
N ALA A 285 -16.06 10.30 -14.83
CA ALA A 285 -16.92 9.17 -14.51
C ALA A 285 -17.05 8.34 -15.78
N MET A 286 -16.61 7.07 -15.72
CA MET A 286 -16.67 6.19 -16.87
C MET A 286 -18.08 6.33 -17.45
N THR A 287 -18.16 6.70 -18.72
CA THR A 287 -19.45 6.95 -19.37
C THR A 287 -19.57 5.88 -20.44
N LEU A 288 -20.59 5.04 -20.31
CA LEU A 288 -20.92 4.09 -21.36
C LEU A 288 -21.69 4.84 -22.47
N GLU A 289 -21.43 4.44 -23.71
CA GLU A 289 -22.23 4.87 -24.84
C GLU A 289 -23.69 4.44 -24.63
N LYS A 290 -24.63 5.20 -25.17
CA LYS A 290 -26.06 4.93 -25.03
C LYS A 290 -26.68 4.57 -26.37
N ASN A 291 -27.64 3.65 -26.36
CA ASN A 291 -28.44 3.36 -27.53
C ASN A 291 -29.50 4.46 -27.76
N LEU A 292 -30.34 4.28 -28.79
CA LEU A 292 -31.43 5.22 -29.13
C LEU A 292 -32.48 5.38 -28.01
N TYR A 293 -32.55 4.43 -27.08
CA TYR A 293 -33.45 4.43 -25.91
C TYR A 293 -32.78 4.97 -24.64
N LEU A 294 -31.58 5.57 -24.77
CA LEU A 294 -30.76 6.09 -23.66
C LEU A 294 -30.22 5.01 -22.70
N GLU A 295 -30.38 3.73 -23.03
CA GLU A 295 -29.82 2.63 -22.25
C GLU A 295 -28.32 2.49 -22.52
N PRO A 296 -27.49 2.22 -21.50
CA PRO A 296 -26.06 2.09 -21.68
C PRO A 296 -25.66 0.77 -22.37
N ILE A 297 -24.75 0.88 -23.34
CA ILE A 297 -24.18 -0.22 -24.12
C ILE A 297 -22.93 -0.73 -23.40
N LEU A 298 -22.89 -2.04 -23.12
CA LEU A 298 -21.75 -2.67 -22.49
C LEU A 298 -20.61 -2.87 -23.50
N PRO A 299 -19.38 -2.47 -23.16
CA PRO A 299 -18.22 -2.89 -23.93
C PRO A 299 -17.99 -4.39 -23.78
N ASN A 300 -17.45 -5.03 -24.81
CA ASN A 300 -17.22 -6.48 -24.79
C ASN A 300 -16.29 -6.88 -23.62
N PRO A 301 -16.79 -7.64 -22.62
CA PRO A 301 -16.04 -7.95 -21.40
C PRO A 301 -14.87 -8.93 -21.63
N SER A 302 -14.88 -9.63 -22.78
CA SER A 302 -13.80 -10.53 -23.23
C SER A 302 -12.67 -9.79 -23.97
N LYS A 303 -12.89 -8.52 -24.36
CA LYS A 303 -11.90 -7.69 -25.07
C LYS A 303 -11.67 -6.35 -24.35
N PRO A 304 -11.14 -6.35 -23.10
CA PRO A 304 -10.87 -5.12 -22.38
C PRO A 304 -9.82 -4.26 -23.11
N PRO A 305 -9.92 -2.92 -23.10
CA PRO A 305 -9.00 -2.03 -23.80
C PRO A 305 -7.61 -1.89 -23.12
N LEU A 306 -7.32 -2.74 -22.14
CA LEU A 306 -6.19 -2.62 -21.21
C LEU A 306 -5.34 -3.89 -21.23
N LYS A 307 -4.04 -3.74 -20.95
CA LYS A 307 -3.05 -4.81 -21.13
C LYS A 307 -2.64 -5.53 -19.84
N THR A 308 -2.88 -4.95 -18.67
CA THR A 308 -2.48 -5.55 -17.38
C THR A 308 -3.68 -6.11 -16.63
N SER A 309 -3.50 -7.25 -15.93
CA SER A 309 -4.59 -7.92 -15.20
C SER A 309 -5.23 -7.04 -14.12
N ARG A 310 -4.43 -6.21 -13.43
CA ARG A 310 -4.94 -5.30 -12.40
C ARG A 310 -5.81 -4.20 -12.98
N ASP A 311 -5.40 -3.62 -14.11
CA ASP A 311 -6.17 -2.56 -14.77
C ASP A 311 -7.45 -3.12 -15.40
N ILE A 312 -7.43 -4.35 -15.91
CA ILE A 312 -8.61 -5.07 -16.41
C ILE A 312 -9.64 -5.28 -15.29
N GLN A 313 -9.20 -5.67 -14.09
CA GLN A 313 -10.09 -5.83 -12.94
C GLN A 313 -10.75 -4.51 -12.54
N ILE A 314 -9.95 -3.43 -12.42
CA ILE A 314 -10.45 -2.09 -12.11
C ILE A 314 -11.45 -1.63 -13.17
N TRP A 315 -11.16 -1.89 -14.45
CA TRP A 315 -12.04 -1.57 -15.56
C TRP A 315 -13.37 -2.32 -15.48
N ARG A 316 -13.38 -3.65 -15.24
CA ARG A 316 -14.61 -4.44 -15.10
C ARG A 316 -15.49 -3.93 -13.96
N LEU A 317 -14.90 -3.62 -12.81
CA LEU A 317 -15.60 -3.04 -11.66
C LEU A 317 -16.26 -1.70 -12.02
N ASN A 318 -15.54 -0.84 -12.75
CA ASN A 318 -16.05 0.46 -13.17
C ASN A 318 -17.14 0.34 -14.25
N VAL A 319 -17.02 -0.58 -15.20
CA VAL A 319 -18.07 -0.88 -16.20
C VAL A 319 -19.34 -1.30 -15.49
N LEU A 320 -19.25 -2.29 -14.59
CA LEU A 320 -20.39 -2.82 -13.85
C LEU A 320 -21.09 -1.73 -13.03
N ARG A 321 -20.31 -0.94 -12.27
CA ARG A 321 -20.86 0.14 -11.43
C ARG A 321 -21.55 1.20 -12.29
N THR A 322 -20.94 1.57 -13.41
CA THR A 322 -21.49 2.58 -14.34
C THR A 322 -22.78 2.08 -14.98
N PHE A 323 -22.80 0.85 -15.46
CA PHE A 323 -23.94 0.22 -16.13
C PHE A 323 -25.18 0.22 -15.24
N VAL A 324 -25.04 -0.22 -13.99
CA VAL A 324 -26.16 -0.24 -13.04
C VAL A 324 -26.58 1.17 -12.64
N ASN A 325 -25.63 2.07 -12.33
CA ASN A 325 -25.96 3.45 -11.97
C ASN A 325 -26.70 4.17 -13.10
N GLN A 326 -26.29 3.99 -14.36
CA GLN A 326 -26.96 4.61 -15.49
C GLN A 326 -28.37 4.07 -15.72
N HIS A 327 -28.60 2.76 -15.57
CA HIS A 327 -29.95 2.19 -15.58
C HIS A 327 -30.81 2.67 -14.42
N TYR A 328 -30.23 2.83 -13.24
CA TYR A 328 -30.96 3.35 -12.09
C TYR A 328 -31.37 4.81 -12.31
N ASN A 329 -30.45 5.62 -12.81
CA ASN A 329 -30.72 7.01 -13.15
C ASN A 329 -31.78 7.12 -14.26
N LEU A 330 -31.75 6.22 -15.25
CA LEU A 330 -32.79 6.14 -16.28
C LEU A 330 -34.17 5.85 -15.67
N ALA A 331 -34.25 4.85 -14.79
CA ALA A 331 -35.50 4.50 -14.09
C ALA A 331 -36.02 5.62 -13.18
N ALA A 332 -35.12 6.34 -12.51
CA ALA A 332 -35.45 7.45 -11.62
C ALA A 332 -35.63 8.81 -12.33
N GLY A 333 -35.49 8.87 -13.67
CA GLY A 333 -35.55 10.11 -14.42
C GLY A 333 -34.41 11.10 -14.11
N GLN A 334 -33.29 10.61 -13.57
CA GLN A 334 -32.15 11.42 -13.15
C GLN A 334 -31.07 11.46 -14.25
N SER A 335 -30.40 12.60 -14.40
CA SER A 335 -29.27 12.73 -15.33
C SER A 335 -27.95 12.21 -14.74
N LYS A 336 -27.84 12.16 -13.41
CA LYS A 336 -26.67 11.72 -12.66
C LYS A 336 -27.06 11.32 -11.24
N GLY A 337 -26.48 10.23 -10.75
CA GLY A 337 -26.76 9.66 -9.44
C GLY A 337 -26.08 8.30 -9.28
N SER A 338 -26.02 7.81 -8.04
CA SER A 338 -25.61 6.44 -7.74
C SER A 338 -26.84 5.63 -7.37
N ALA A 339 -26.92 4.39 -7.84
CA ALA A 339 -27.91 3.45 -7.35
C ALA A 339 -27.73 3.26 -5.84
N PRO A 340 -28.83 3.14 -5.07
CA PRO A 340 -28.77 2.83 -3.64
C PRO A 340 -28.48 1.33 -3.46
N TRP A 341 -27.24 0.93 -3.75
CA TRP A 341 -26.79 -0.47 -3.78
C TRP A 341 -27.22 -1.28 -2.55
N THR A 342 -27.15 -0.68 -1.36
CA THR A 342 -27.58 -1.32 -0.11
C THR A 342 -29.09 -1.58 -0.08
N ALA A 343 -29.91 -0.60 -0.44
CA ALA A 343 -31.36 -0.74 -0.43
C ALA A 343 -31.84 -1.76 -1.48
N ILE A 344 -31.22 -1.75 -2.66
CA ILE A 344 -31.45 -2.76 -3.69
C ILE A 344 -31.01 -4.13 -3.18
N GLY A 345 -29.84 -4.25 -2.55
CA GLY A 345 -29.35 -5.51 -1.98
C GLY A 345 -30.28 -6.14 -0.95
N SER A 346 -30.84 -5.34 -0.05
CA SER A 346 -31.76 -5.83 0.99
C SER A 346 -33.10 -6.34 0.45
N LYS A 347 -33.54 -5.83 -0.71
CA LYS A 347 -34.86 -6.16 -1.30
C LYS A 347 -34.78 -6.30 -2.82
N LEU A 348 -33.84 -7.10 -3.31
CA LEU A 348 -33.48 -7.13 -4.73
C LEU A 348 -34.66 -7.30 -5.68
N LEU A 349 -35.54 -8.24 -5.33
CA LEU A 349 -36.71 -8.58 -6.14
C LEU A 349 -37.79 -7.50 -6.12
N ASP A 350 -37.71 -6.47 -5.28
CA ASP A 350 -38.59 -5.29 -5.31
C ASP A 350 -38.09 -4.27 -6.35
N PHE A 351 -36.81 -4.31 -6.72
CA PHE A 351 -36.17 -3.38 -7.63
C PHE A 351 -35.95 -3.95 -9.03
N ILE A 352 -35.74 -5.26 -9.16
CA ILE A 352 -35.30 -5.90 -10.40
C ILE A 352 -36.06 -7.21 -10.60
N ASP A 353 -36.57 -7.45 -11.82
CA ASP A 353 -37.19 -8.73 -12.16
C ASP A 353 -36.15 -9.85 -12.24
N LEU A 354 -36.55 -11.07 -11.87
CA LEU A 354 -35.67 -12.23 -11.80
C LEU A 354 -34.91 -12.49 -13.11
N GLU A 355 -35.53 -12.19 -14.25
CA GLU A 355 -34.93 -12.41 -15.57
C GLU A 355 -33.67 -11.57 -15.84
N TYR A 356 -33.46 -10.47 -15.10
CA TYR A 356 -32.29 -9.59 -15.24
C TYR A 356 -31.19 -9.90 -14.22
N ILE A 357 -31.41 -10.86 -13.32
CA ILE A 357 -30.46 -11.23 -12.29
C ILE A 357 -29.56 -12.37 -12.83
N PRO A 358 -28.23 -12.17 -12.87
CA PRO A 358 -27.32 -13.23 -13.30
C PRO A 358 -27.45 -14.49 -12.43
N PRO A 359 -27.47 -15.70 -13.02
CA PRO A 359 -27.55 -16.95 -12.24
C PRO A 359 -26.45 -17.09 -11.20
N ALA A 360 -25.25 -16.59 -11.51
CA ALA A 360 -24.09 -16.53 -10.63
C ALA A 360 -24.36 -15.84 -9.29
N TRP A 361 -25.32 -14.92 -9.26
CA TRP A 361 -25.64 -14.13 -8.07
C TRP A 361 -26.64 -14.84 -7.15
N ARG A 362 -27.21 -15.96 -7.59
CA ARG A 362 -28.07 -16.81 -6.78
C ARG A 362 -27.23 -17.62 -5.79
N SER A 363 -27.70 -17.71 -4.57
CA SER A 363 -27.19 -18.60 -3.54
C SER A 363 -28.37 -19.27 -2.85
N VAL A 364 -28.17 -20.48 -2.34
CA VAL A 364 -29.24 -21.27 -1.69
C VAL A 364 -28.87 -21.40 -0.21
N ASN A 365 -29.81 -21.07 0.67
CA ASN A 365 -29.60 -21.25 2.12
C ASN A 365 -29.85 -22.72 2.52
N GLY A 366 -29.58 -23.07 3.78
CA GLY A 366 -29.76 -24.44 4.29
C GLY A 366 -31.21 -24.96 4.25
N GLU A 367 -32.19 -24.10 3.99
CA GLU A 367 -33.62 -24.41 3.89
C GLU A 367 -34.10 -24.55 2.44
N GLY A 368 -33.21 -24.42 1.46
CA GLY A 368 -33.55 -24.49 0.03
C GLY A 368 -34.10 -23.19 -0.57
N ASN A 369 -34.14 -22.10 0.21
CA ASN A 369 -34.57 -20.79 -0.25
C ASN A 369 -33.47 -20.09 -1.04
N ASN A 370 -33.83 -19.50 -2.17
CA ASN A 370 -32.91 -18.70 -2.99
C ASN A 370 -32.75 -17.32 -2.37
N PHE A 371 -31.51 -16.91 -2.12
CA PHE A 371 -31.15 -15.52 -1.86
C PHE A 371 -30.21 -15.03 -2.95
N TYR A 372 -30.28 -13.75 -3.28
CA TYR A 372 -29.51 -13.16 -4.36
C TYR A 372 -28.55 -12.12 -3.80
N LYS A 373 -27.29 -12.21 -4.20
CA LYS A 373 -26.26 -11.23 -3.82
C LYS A 373 -26.35 -10.04 -4.77
N PHE A 374 -26.63 -8.86 -4.24
CA PHE A 374 -26.54 -7.60 -4.97
C PHE A 374 -25.82 -6.58 -4.10
N LEU A 375 -24.55 -6.37 -4.38
CA LEU A 375 -23.64 -5.52 -3.62
C LEU A 375 -22.93 -4.55 -4.56
N ASP A 376 -22.27 -3.53 -3.99
CA ASP A 376 -21.34 -2.72 -4.79
C ASP A 376 -20.29 -3.64 -5.43
N PRO A 377 -19.90 -3.40 -6.71
CA PRO A 377 -18.95 -4.22 -7.44
C PRO A 377 -17.65 -4.55 -6.69
N SER A 378 -17.13 -3.63 -5.86
CA SER A 378 -15.89 -3.88 -5.11
C SER A 378 -16.01 -4.98 -4.06
N LYS A 379 -17.24 -5.42 -3.75
CA LYS A 379 -17.54 -6.48 -2.77
C LYS A 379 -17.79 -7.84 -3.43
N PHE A 380 -17.87 -7.91 -4.75
CA PHE A 380 -18.03 -9.18 -5.45
C PHE A 380 -16.68 -9.85 -5.73
N PRO A 381 -16.60 -11.19 -5.61
CA PRO A 381 -15.56 -11.95 -6.30
C PRO A 381 -15.51 -11.57 -7.78
N MET A 382 -14.32 -11.40 -8.33
CA MET A 382 -14.14 -10.92 -9.71
C MET A 382 -14.80 -11.83 -10.76
N GLU A 383 -14.95 -13.12 -10.44
CA GLU A 383 -15.68 -14.10 -11.25
C GLU A 383 -17.15 -13.70 -11.39
N MET A 384 -17.83 -13.39 -10.28
CA MET A 384 -19.23 -12.93 -10.30
C MET A 384 -19.42 -11.61 -11.05
N VAL A 385 -18.42 -10.70 -11.00
CA VAL A 385 -18.43 -9.45 -11.78
C VAL A 385 -18.32 -9.76 -13.28
N THR A 386 -17.42 -10.69 -13.64
CA THR A 386 -17.18 -11.08 -15.03
C THR A 386 -18.41 -11.77 -15.62
N GLU A 387 -19.01 -12.69 -14.87
CA GLU A 387 -20.21 -13.41 -15.27
C GLU A 387 -21.43 -12.48 -15.41
N ALA A 388 -21.59 -11.50 -14.52
CA ALA A 388 -22.66 -10.52 -14.64
C ALA A 388 -22.53 -9.65 -15.89
N LEU A 389 -21.32 -9.15 -16.16
CA LEU A 389 -21.04 -8.38 -17.37
C LEU A 389 -21.28 -9.21 -18.64
N GLN A 390 -20.85 -10.47 -18.64
CA GLN A 390 -21.05 -11.39 -19.75
C GLN A 390 -22.54 -11.67 -19.98
N PHE A 391 -23.29 -11.95 -18.91
CA PHE A 391 -24.74 -12.21 -18.96
C PHE A 391 -25.51 -11.05 -19.60
N TRP A 392 -25.26 -9.81 -19.18
CA TRP A 392 -25.96 -8.66 -19.76
C TRP A 392 -25.44 -8.28 -21.15
N TYR A 393 -24.14 -8.46 -21.42
CA TYR A 393 -23.58 -8.25 -22.75
C TYR A 393 -24.22 -9.21 -23.77
N GLU A 394 -24.37 -10.49 -23.44
CA GLU A 394 -25.03 -11.47 -24.32
C GLU A 394 -26.49 -11.13 -24.60
N ARG A 395 -27.21 -10.56 -23.62
CA ARG A 395 -28.57 -10.08 -23.86
C ARG A 395 -28.59 -8.91 -24.85
N GLN A 396 -27.65 -7.97 -24.77
CA GLN A 396 -27.53 -6.88 -25.74
C GLN A 396 -27.21 -7.38 -27.14
N GLU A 397 -26.29 -8.34 -27.27
CA GLU A 397 -25.94 -8.96 -28.56
C GLU A 397 -27.13 -9.73 -29.16
N GLN A 398 -28.01 -10.28 -28.33
CA GLN A 398 -29.26 -10.92 -28.74
C GLN A 398 -30.42 -9.94 -28.99
N HIS A 399 -30.15 -8.62 -28.99
CA HIS A 399 -31.15 -7.56 -29.11
C HIS A 399 -32.28 -7.64 -28.07
N LYS A 400 -31.99 -8.16 -26.87
CA LYS A 400 -32.89 -8.17 -25.73
C LYS A 400 -32.58 -7.00 -24.81
N VAL A 401 -33.58 -6.59 -24.02
CA VAL A 401 -33.36 -5.67 -22.90
C VAL A 401 -32.35 -6.32 -21.95
N ALA A 402 -31.21 -5.65 -21.78
CA ALA A 402 -30.09 -6.16 -21.03
C ALA A 402 -30.43 -6.21 -19.54
N PHE A 403 -30.96 -5.10 -19.04
CA PHE A 403 -31.21 -4.88 -17.64
C PHE A 403 -32.22 -3.74 -17.49
N ARG A 404 -33.12 -3.83 -16.52
CA ARG A 404 -34.00 -2.71 -16.14
C ARG A 404 -34.30 -2.78 -14.65
N PHE A 405 -34.48 -1.60 -14.07
CA PHE A 405 -35.11 -1.49 -12.76
C PHE A 405 -36.62 -1.41 -12.96
N LYS A 406 -37.38 -2.20 -12.19
CA LYS A 406 -38.83 -2.07 -12.10
C LYS A 406 -39.27 -1.03 -11.07
N SER A 407 -38.37 -0.65 -10.16
CA SER A 407 -38.64 0.34 -9.11
C SER A 407 -37.39 1.16 -8.78
N PHE A 408 -37.59 2.37 -8.27
CA PHE A 408 -36.53 3.25 -7.76
C PHE A 408 -36.95 3.91 -6.43
N LEU A 409 -36.02 4.61 -5.78
CA LEU A 409 -36.28 5.30 -4.51
C LEU A 409 -36.39 6.80 -4.73
N GLU A 410 -37.44 7.39 -4.18
CA GLU A 410 -37.56 8.83 -3.96
C GLU A 410 -37.64 9.09 -2.46
N GLY A 411 -36.53 9.57 -1.87
CA GLY A 411 -36.36 9.62 -0.43
C GLY A 411 -36.37 8.22 0.20
N LYS A 412 -37.44 7.88 0.94
CA LYS A 412 -37.66 6.55 1.54
C LYS A 412 -38.76 5.75 0.84
N MET A 413 -39.42 6.31 -0.17
CA MET A 413 -40.53 5.68 -0.87
C MET A 413 -40.01 4.89 -2.07
N LEU A 414 -40.52 3.67 -2.24
CA LEU A 414 -40.29 2.85 -3.43
C LEU A 414 -41.37 3.16 -4.47
N LEU A 415 -40.96 3.61 -5.65
CA LEU A 415 -41.83 3.96 -6.76
C LEU A 415 -41.58 3.04 -7.94
N GLU A 416 -42.62 2.70 -8.69
CA GLU A 416 -42.48 1.92 -9.93
C GLU A 416 -41.78 2.76 -11.00
N ALA A 417 -40.83 2.13 -11.67
CA ALA A 417 -40.13 2.71 -12.81
C ALA A 417 -41.05 2.69 -14.04
N PRO A 418 -40.91 3.68 -14.95
CA PRO A 418 -41.57 3.63 -16.25
C PRO A 418 -41.21 2.35 -17.00
N PRO A 419 -42.15 1.77 -17.78
CA PRO A 419 -41.97 0.50 -18.48
C PRO A 419 -40.87 0.51 -19.54
#